data_AF-A0A229RQA4-F1
#
_entry.id   AF-A0A229RQA4-F1
#
_cell.length_a   1.000
_cell.length_b   1.000
_cell.length_c   1.000
_cell.angle_alpha   90.00
_cell.angle_beta   90.00
_cell.angle_gamma   90.00
#
_symmetry.space_group_name_H-M   'P 1'
#
loop_
_entity.id
_entity.type
_entity.pdbx_description
1 polymer ?
#
loop_
_entity_poly.entity_id
_entity_poly.type
_entity_poly.pdbx_seq_one_letter_code
_entity_poly.pdbx_strand_id
1 'polypeptide(L)'
;MQKGTSVANGLDPDLSQVGTTALIAASARAAESRRTDRLFDDNVASAFLTGAGWCSSQSHPSAEALGDMFAIRTKFFDDRLTDFARRGGRQLVILGAGLDSRSLRLEWPQGTTVFEVDRPGVLGFKESVLDRNAYRPASRRVPVATDLAGDWRTDLLAAGIATDQPVAWLAEGLLLYLTEDQGGKLVETVTTLGSNGSLLLIEHLNRVAQNTPPGNDVTRLVSSHGEPWVSHLDDPARWLDSAGWQADVHDIRELAKAYARPVPPIADDRDSSDRRIWCVAATRKPHR
;
A
#
# COMPACT_ATOMS: atom_id res chain seq x y z
N MET A 1 -41.34 15.79 32.94
CA MET A 1 -40.69 14.46 32.79
C MET A 1 -41.22 13.87 31.50
N GLN A 2 -40.47 13.37 30.51
CA GLN A 2 -39.05 13.11 30.34
C GLN A 2 -38.83 13.18 28.81
N LYS A 3 -37.74 13.83 28.38
CA LYS A 3 -37.35 13.95 26.96
C LYS A 3 -37.00 12.57 26.41
N GLY A 4 -37.64 12.16 25.31
CA GLY A 4 -37.19 11.04 24.48
C GLY A 4 -36.27 11.57 23.39
N THR A 5 -34.97 11.56 23.66
CA THR A 5 -33.93 11.97 22.72
C THR A 5 -33.88 10.95 21.57
N SER A 6 -34.23 11.39 20.36
CA SER A 6 -33.93 10.68 19.11
C SER A 6 -32.41 10.54 19.02
N VAL A 7 -31.91 9.31 19.12
CA VAL A 7 -30.52 9.01 18.84
C VAL A 7 -30.39 9.02 17.33
N ALA A 8 -29.69 10.02 16.81
CA ALA A 8 -29.36 10.10 15.40
C ALA A 8 -28.60 8.82 15.00
N ASN A 9 -29.14 8.09 14.02
CA ASN A 9 -28.41 7.07 13.27
C ASN A 9 -27.24 7.75 12.55
N GLY A 10 -26.09 7.80 13.23
CA GLY A 10 -24.85 8.30 12.67
C GLY A 10 -24.27 7.27 11.71
N LEU A 11 -24.54 7.47 10.42
CA LEU A 11 -23.79 7.02 9.24
C LEU A 11 -22.98 5.72 9.47
N ASP A 12 -23.54 4.58 9.08
CA ASP A 12 -22.70 3.45 8.73
C ASP A 12 -21.80 3.91 7.57
N PRO A 13 -20.46 3.88 7.72
CA PRO A 13 -19.58 4.23 6.62
C PRO A 13 -19.90 3.28 5.47
N ASP A 14 -20.23 3.87 4.32
CA ASP A 14 -20.57 3.13 3.11
C ASP A 14 -19.41 2.20 2.73
N LEU A 15 -19.57 0.92 3.01
CA LEU A 15 -18.55 -0.11 2.79
C LEU A 15 -18.18 -0.26 1.31
N SER A 16 -19.02 0.23 0.39
CA SER A 16 -18.70 0.29 -1.04
C SER A 16 -17.54 1.24 -1.37
N GLN A 17 -17.17 2.11 -0.42
CA GLN A 17 -16.08 3.07 -0.59
C GLN A 17 -14.70 2.43 -0.33
N VAL A 18 -14.65 1.29 0.36
CA VAL A 18 -13.41 0.52 0.57
C VAL A 18 -13.30 -0.55 -0.50
N GLY A 19 -12.20 -0.54 -1.25
CA GLY A 19 -11.95 -1.50 -2.31
C GLY A 19 -11.86 -2.95 -1.82
N THR A 20 -12.32 -3.91 -2.62
CA THR A 20 -12.28 -5.34 -2.27
C THR A 20 -10.83 -5.81 -2.14
N THR A 21 -9.93 -5.38 -3.02
CA THR A 21 -8.49 -5.69 -2.90
C THR A 21 -7.92 -5.20 -1.58
N ALA A 22 -8.34 -4.02 -1.08
CA ALA A 22 -7.86 -3.50 0.20
C ALA A 22 -8.26 -4.43 1.37
N LEU A 23 -9.46 -5.00 1.33
CA LEU A 23 -9.94 -5.98 2.30
C LEU A 23 -9.19 -7.32 2.19
N ILE A 24 -8.91 -7.79 0.97
CA ILE A 24 -8.10 -9.00 0.75
C ILE A 24 -6.69 -8.80 1.32
N ALA A 25 -6.06 -7.65 1.05
CA ALA A 25 -4.73 -7.34 1.58
C ALA A 25 -4.74 -7.23 3.12
N ALA A 26 -5.76 -6.60 3.72
CA ALA A 26 -5.93 -6.56 5.17
C ALA A 26 -6.15 -7.97 5.76
N SER A 27 -6.91 -8.84 5.09
CA SER A 27 -7.13 -10.23 5.48
C SER A 27 -5.81 -11.02 5.51
N ALA A 28 -4.97 -10.84 4.48
CA ALA A 28 -3.65 -11.46 4.44
C ALA A 28 -2.74 -10.99 5.58
N ARG A 29 -2.72 -9.68 5.88
CA ARG A 29 -1.95 -9.14 7.03
C ARG A 29 -2.46 -9.66 8.38
N ALA A 30 -3.77 -9.75 8.55
CA ALA A 30 -4.37 -10.33 9.74
C ALA A 30 -4.03 -11.83 9.88
N ALA A 31 -3.99 -12.58 8.76
CA ALA A 31 -3.58 -13.97 8.74
C ALA A 31 -2.10 -14.16 9.10
N GLU A 32 -1.22 -13.34 8.52
CA GLU A 32 0.22 -13.34 8.83
C GLU A 32 0.46 -13.10 10.33
N SER A 33 -0.26 -12.14 10.93
CA SER A 33 -0.10 -11.77 12.35
C SER A 33 -0.44 -12.92 13.33
N ARG A 34 -1.27 -13.88 12.91
CA ARG A 34 -1.63 -15.08 13.69
C ARG A 34 -0.61 -16.21 13.60
N ARG A 35 0.34 -16.14 12.67
CA ARG A 35 1.37 -17.16 12.52
C ARG A 35 2.38 -17.09 13.66
N THR A 36 2.93 -18.24 14.05
CA THR A 36 4.02 -18.31 15.03
C THR A 36 5.35 -17.83 14.46
N ASP A 37 5.54 -17.98 13.14
CA ASP A 37 6.74 -17.59 12.39
C ASP A 37 6.54 -16.28 11.60
N ARG A 38 5.57 -15.45 12.02
CA ARG A 38 5.14 -14.22 11.32
C ARG A 38 6.30 -13.27 10.96
N LEU A 39 6.23 -12.65 9.79
CA LEU A 39 7.18 -11.64 9.33
C LEU A 39 6.97 -10.29 10.01
N PHE A 40 5.74 -9.97 10.37
CA PHE A 40 5.33 -8.74 11.04
C PHE A 40 4.06 -8.99 11.87
N ASP A 41 3.67 -8.00 12.66
CA ASP A 41 2.43 -7.99 13.43
C ASP A 41 1.60 -6.75 13.03
N ASP A 42 0.41 -6.98 12.46
CA ASP A 42 -0.60 -5.98 12.12
C ASP A 42 -1.82 -6.20 13.00
N ASN A 43 -1.71 -5.70 14.24
CA ASN A 43 -2.75 -5.79 15.25
C ASN A 43 -4.02 -4.97 14.93
N VAL A 44 -4.01 -4.14 13.87
CA VAL A 44 -5.14 -3.30 13.47
C VAL A 44 -5.97 -3.95 12.36
N ALA A 45 -5.35 -4.75 11.47
CA ALA A 45 -6.00 -5.32 10.30
C ALA A 45 -7.33 -6.04 10.61
N SER A 46 -7.39 -6.83 11.69
CA SER A 46 -8.62 -7.52 12.12
C SER A 46 -9.76 -6.57 12.48
N ALA A 47 -9.45 -5.39 13.02
CA ALA A 47 -10.46 -4.38 13.33
C ALA A 47 -11.05 -3.76 12.07
N PHE A 48 -10.24 -3.52 11.03
CA PHE A 48 -10.75 -3.05 9.74
C PHE A 48 -11.66 -4.09 9.08
N LEU A 49 -11.28 -5.37 9.10
CA LEU A 49 -12.13 -6.44 8.56
C LEU A 49 -13.46 -6.54 9.31
N THR A 50 -13.43 -6.46 10.65
CA THR A 50 -14.63 -6.46 11.49
C THR A 50 -15.51 -5.25 11.21
N GLY A 51 -14.92 -4.06 11.13
CA GLY A 51 -15.62 -2.82 10.79
C GLY A 51 -16.24 -2.85 9.40
N ALA A 52 -15.64 -3.59 8.47
CA ALA A 52 -16.16 -3.81 7.12
C ALA A 52 -17.20 -4.95 7.03
N GLY A 53 -17.53 -5.61 8.14
CA GLY A 53 -18.38 -6.80 8.12
C GLY A 53 -17.79 -7.97 7.31
N TRP A 54 -16.47 -7.96 7.07
CA TRP A 54 -15.79 -8.99 6.29
C TRP A 54 -15.72 -10.29 7.08
N CYS A 55 -16.52 -11.28 6.68
CA CYS A 55 -16.60 -12.56 7.39
C CYS A 55 -15.44 -13.49 7.01
N SER A 56 -14.61 -13.85 7.99
CA SER A 56 -13.47 -14.76 7.82
C SER A 56 -13.83 -16.20 7.41
N SER A 57 -15.12 -16.60 7.51
CA SER A 57 -15.58 -17.91 7.04
C SER A 57 -15.60 -18.06 5.53
N GLN A 58 -15.32 -16.97 4.80
CA GLN A 58 -15.04 -16.99 3.37
C GLN A 58 -13.52 -17.03 3.20
N SER A 59 -12.93 -18.23 3.19
CA SER A 59 -11.60 -18.42 2.60
C SER A 59 -11.70 -18.02 1.14
N HIS A 60 -11.45 -16.74 0.85
CA HIS A 60 -11.41 -16.26 -0.52
C HIS A 60 -10.22 -16.93 -1.19
N PRO A 61 -10.39 -17.61 -2.34
CA PRO A 61 -9.27 -18.25 -3.04
C PRO A 61 -8.10 -17.30 -3.32
N SER A 62 -8.37 -15.99 -3.43
CA SER A 62 -7.36 -14.92 -3.52
C SER A 62 -6.54 -14.73 -2.25
N ALA A 63 -7.10 -14.91 -1.05
CA ALA A 63 -6.37 -14.76 0.20
C ALA A 63 -5.33 -15.88 0.40
N GLU A 64 -5.62 -17.10 -0.07
CA GLU A 64 -4.65 -18.21 -0.08
C GLU A 64 -3.62 -18.05 -1.21
N ALA A 65 -4.04 -17.63 -2.41
CA ALA A 65 -3.14 -17.47 -3.56
C ALA A 65 -2.23 -16.22 -3.48
N LEU A 66 -2.67 -15.16 -2.79
CA LEU A 66 -1.95 -13.89 -2.67
C LEU A 66 -1.44 -13.62 -1.25
N GLY A 67 -1.81 -14.44 -0.26
CA GLY A 67 -1.50 -14.21 1.14
C GLY A 67 0.00 -14.05 1.40
N ASP A 68 0.81 -15.00 0.94
CA ASP A 68 2.27 -14.93 1.07
C ASP A 68 2.86 -13.76 0.26
N MET A 69 2.29 -13.42 -0.90
CA MET A 69 2.72 -12.24 -1.67
C MET A 69 2.52 -10.96 -0.85
N PHE A 70 1.32 -10.77 -0.28
CA PHE A 70 1.03 -9.61 0.56
C PHE A 70 1.90 -9.58 1.82
N ALA A 71 2.21 -10.74 2.43
CA ALA A 71 3.08 -10.81 3.59
C ALA A 71 4.53 -10.41 3.24
N ILE A 72 5.09 -10.99 2.17
CA ILE A 72 6.44 -10.66 1.66
C ILE A 72 6.53 -9.17 1.32
N ARG A 73 5.55 -8.66 0.58
CA ARG A 73 5.46 -7.25 0.17
C ARG A 73 5.39 -6.31 1.37
N THR A 74 4.53 -6.63 2.34
CA THR A 74 4.38 -5.83 3.57
C THR A 74 5.69 -5.76 4.32
N LYS A 75 6.36 -6.91 4.53
CA LYS A 75 7.65 -6.99 5.22
C LYS A 75 8.73 -6.17 4.52
N PHE A 76 8.83 -6.29 3.19
CA PHE A 76 9.80 -5.55 2.40
C PHE A 76 9.63 -4.03 2.57
N PHE A 77 8.40 -3.53 2.41
CA PHE A 77 8.15 -2.09 2.54
C PHE A 77 8.30 -1.59 3.98
N ASP A 78 7.93 -2.39 4.99
CA ASP A 78 8.18 -2.06 6.40
C ASP A 78 9.67 -1.87 6.67
N ASP A 79 10.50 -2.81 6.22
CA ASP A 79 11.96 -2.74 6.41
C ASP A 79 12.51 -1.47 5.76
N ARG A 80 12.12 -1.19 4.51
CA ARG A 80 12.61 -0.02 3.77
C ARG A 80 12.18 1.31 4.40
N LEU A 81 10.92 1.42 4.85
CA LEU A 81 10.43 2.63 5.51
C LEU A 81 11.07 2.84 6.89
N THR A 82 11.20 1.79 7.69
CA THR A 82 11.84 1.89 9.01
C THR A 82 13.33 2.19 8.88
N ASP A 83 14.03 1.63 7.90
CA ASP A 83 15.43 1.97 7.61
C ASP A 83 15.60 3.42 7.15
N PHE A 84 14.70 3.93 6.31
CA PHE A 84 14.69 5.35 5.93
C PHE A 84 14.52 6.24 7.17
N ALA A 85 13.59 5.91 8.06
CA ALA A 85 13.36 6.67 9.29
C ALA A 85 14.56 6.61 10.25
N ARG A 86 15.19 5.43 10.41
CA ARG A 86 16.42 5.25 11.21
C ARG A 86 17.58 6.10 10.70
N ARG A 87 17.68 6.30 9.38
CA ARG A 87 18.69 7.16 8.75
C ARG A 87 18.39 8.66 8.82
N GLY A 88 17.35 9.07 9.54
CA GLY A 88 17.02 10.47 9.78
C GLY A 88 15.83 10.99 8.99
N GLY A 89 15.22 10.18 8.11
CA GLY A 89 13.99 10.56 7.42
C GLY A 89 12.83 10.78 8.41
N ARG A 90 12.03 11.83 8.19
CA ARG A 90 10.91 12.20 9.10
C ARG A 90 9.58 12.40 8.39
N GLN A 91 9.53 12.22 7.08
CA GLN A 91 8.31 12.36 6.29
C GLN A 91 8.06 11.09 5.49
N LEU A 92 6.91 10.48 5.72
CA LEU A 92 6.45 9.32 4.99
C LEU A 92 5.10 9.64 4.37
N VAL A 93 4.90 9.26 3.12
CA VAL A 93 3.65 9.42 2.40
C VAL A 93 3.20 8.08 1.87
N ILE A 94 2.01 7.65 2.25
CA ILE A 94 1.38 6.43 1.76
C ILE A 94 0.30 6.86 0.76
N LEU A 95 0.53 6.59 -0.52
CA LEU A 95 -0.37 6.89 -1.63
C LEU A 95 -1.32 5.72 -1.83
N GLY A 96 -2.63 5.98 -1.83
CA GLY A 96 -3.63 4.91 -1.84
C GLY A 96 -3.61 4.15 -0.52
N ALA A 97 -3.62 4.91 0.60
CA ALA A 97 -3.38 4.37 1.93
C ALA A 97 -4.36 3.27 2.37
N GLY A 98 -5.52 3.12 1.72
CA GLY A 98 -6.43 2.00 1.87
C GLY A 98 -6.67 1.66 3.34
N LEU A 99 -6.41 0.40 3.69
CA LEU A 99 -6.44 -0.11 5.07
C LEU A 99 -5.03 -0.33 5.65
N ASP A 100 -4.00 0.34 5.11
CA ASP A 100 -2.66 0.35 5.68
C ASP A 100 -2.69 0.88 7.12
N SER A 101 -2.00 0.18 8.02
CA SER A 101 -1.92 0.45 9.46
C SER A 101 -0.52 0.86 9.93
N ARG A 102 0.44 1.13 9.03
CA ARG A 102 1.84 1.46 9.38
C ARG A 102 1.98 2.67 10.29
N SER A 103 1.10 3.67 10.17
CA SER A 103 1.04 4.81 11.08
C SER A 103 0.62 4.44 12.52
N LEU A 104 0.05 3.24 12.70
CA LEU A 104 -0.48 2.73 13.97
C LEU A 104 0.41 1.63 14.56
N ARG A 105 0.93 0.73 13.73
CA ARG A 105 1.66 -0.47 14.17
C ARG A 105 3.18 -0.37 14.14
N LEU A 106 3.75 0.52 13.31
CA LEU A 106 5.20 0.71 13.25
C LEU A 106 5.65 1.78 14.24
N GLU A 107 6.79 1.53 14.87
CA GLU A 107 7.44 2.51 15.74
C GLU A 107 8.25 3.50 14.92
N TRP A 108 7.88 4.77 14.99
CA TRP A 108 8.58 5.83 14.28
C TRP A 108 9.41 6.69 15.23
N PRO A 109 10.61 7.15 14.82
CA PRO A 109 11.36 8.13 15.57
C PRO A 109 10.55 9.41 15.86
N GLN A 110 10.82 10.07 16.99
CA GLN A 110 10.18 11.33 17.34
C GLN A 110 10.29 12.37 16.21
N GLY A 111 9.21 13.11 15.99
CA GLY A 111 9.10 14.11 14.91
C GLY A 111 8.73 13.52 13.55
N THR A 112 8.56 12.20 13.43
CA THR A 112 8.09 11.58 12.19
C THR A 112 6.62 11.91 11.94
N THR A 113 6.31 12.32 10.71
CA THR A 113 4.95 12.51 10.21
C THR A 113 4.67 11.51 9.11
N VAL A 114 3.54 10.79 9.25
CA VAL A 114 3.03 9.87 8.23
C VAL A 114 1.78 10.50 7.61
N PHE A 115 1.88 10.86 6.34
CA PHE A 115 0.76 11.33 5.52
C PHE A 115 0.08 10.14 4.85
N GLU A 116 -1.23 10.03 4.99
CA GLU A 116 -2.03 9.01 4.32
C GLU A 116 -2.91 9.69 3.28
N VAL A 117 -2.65 9.45 2.00
CA VAL A 117 -3.38 10.05 0.87
C VAL A 117 -4.31 9.00 0.28
N ASP A 118 -5.61 9.24 0.39
CA ASP A 118 -6.65 8.40 -0.21
C ASP A 118 -7.96 9.17 -0.31
N ARG A 119 -8.94 8.60 -1.01
CA ARG A 119 -10.28 9.15 -1.18
C ARG A 119 -10.93 9.41 0.17
N PRO A 120 -11.72 10.50 0.32
CA PRO A 120 -12.38 10.86 1.58
C PRO A 120 -13.16 9.73 2.23
N GLY A 121 -13.83 8.91 1.42
CA GLY A 121 -14.60 7.75 1.88
C GLY A 121 -13.77 6.68 2.58
N VAL A 122 -12.62 6.32 1.99
CA VAL A 122 -11.70 5.31 2.52
C VAL A 122 -11.11 5.78 3.85
N LEU A 123 -10.65 7.04 3.91
CA LEU A 123 -10.09 7.60 5.13
C LEU A 123 -11.17 7.77 6.21
N GLY A 124 -12.39 8.20 5.84
CA GLY A 124 -13.53 8.28 6.76
C GLY A 124 -13.90 6.94 7.39
N PHE A 125 -13.93 5.87 6.58
CA PHE A 125 -14.09 4.51 7.09
C PHE A 125 -12.97 4.15 8.08
N LYS A 126 -11.70 4.38 7.70
CA LYS A 126 -10.54 4.11 8.55
C LYS A 126 -10.67 4.85 9.89
N GLU A 127 -10.89 6.17 9.88
CA GLU A 127 -11.08 6.95 11.12
C GLU A 127 -12.18 6.36 12.01
N SER A 128 -13.32 6.00 11.42
CA SER A 128 -14.44 5.43 12.19
C SER A 128 -14.06 4.14 12.93
N VAL A 129 -13.24 3.28 12.32
CA VAL A 129 -12.75 2.05 12.94
C VAL A 129 -11.73 2.36 14.02
N LEU A 130 -10.83 3.30 13.79
CA LEU A 130 -9.82 3.71 14.77
C LEU A 130 -10.46 4.31 16.03
N ASP A 131 -11.45 5.18 15.86
CA ASP A 131 -12.18 5.81 16.96
C ASP A 131 -12.98 4.79 17.78
N ARG A 132 -13.73 3.91 17.12
CA ARG A 132 -14.53 2.85 17.78
C ARG A 132 -13.67 1.90 18.62
N ASN A 133 -12.42 1.66 18.21
CA ASN A 133 -11.49 0.74 18.89
C ASN A 133 -10.43 1.47 19.75
N ALA A 134 -10.54 2.79 19.86
CA ALA A 134 -9.59 3.64 20.59
C ALA A 134 -8.11 3.48 20.16
N TYR A 135 -7.86 3.15 18.89
CA TYR A 135 -6.50 3.13 18.35
C TYR A 135 -5.91 4.55 18.33
N ARG A 136 -4.65 4.67 18.70
CA ARG A 136 -3.91 5.94 18.68
C ARG A 136 -2.58 5.73 17.95
N PRO A 137 -2.31 6.48 16.87
CA PRO A 137 -1.00 6.45 16.20
C PRO A 137 0.14 6.74 17.19
N ALA A 138 1.22 5.97 17.10
CA ALA A 138 2.44 6.23 17.88
C ALA A 138 3.19 7.49 17.36
N SER A 139 2.94 7.88 16.10
CA SER A 139 3.52 9.04 15.44
C SER A 139 2.46 10.03 15.00
N ARG A 140 2.88 11.23 14.56
CA ARG A 140 1.96 12.18 13.95
C ARG A 140 1.42 11.59 12.64
N ARG A 141 0.12 11.31 12.59
CA ARG A 141 -0.60 10.85 11.41
C ARG A 141 -1.40 12.00 10.82
N VAL A 142 -1.32 12.20 9.51
CA VAL A 142 -2.02 13.27 8.78
C VAL A 142 -2.80 12.66 7.61
N PRO A 143 -4.12 12.42 7.77
CA PRO A 143 -4.98 12.03 6.66
C PRO A 143 -5.13 13.18 5.66
N VAL A 144 -4.94 12.90 4.37
CA VAL A 144 -5.10 13.83 3.25
C VAL A 144 -6.17 13.26 2.33
N ALA A 145 -7.42 13.70 2.56
CA ALA A 145 -8.60 13.17 1.90
C ALA A 145 -8.78 13.74 0.49
N THR A 146 -8.24 13.06 -0.51
CA THR A 146 -8.23 13.49 -1.92
C THR A 146 -8.12 12.30 -2.88
N ASP A 147 -8.52 12.49 -4.14
CA ASP A 147 -8.37 11.48 -5.18
C ASP A 147 -7.02 11.65 -5.90
N LEU A 148 -6.24 10.57 -6.01
CA LEU A 148 -4.95 10.58 -6.70
C LEU A 148 -5.07 10.82 -8.21
N ALA A 149 -6.28 10.71 -8.80
CA ALA A 149 -6.56 11.14 -10.17
C ALA A 149 -6.68 12.67 -10.31
N GLY A 150 -6.88 13.39 -9.20
CA GLY A 150 -6.98 14.86 -9.13
C GLY A 150 -5.68 15.55 -8.72
N ASP A 151 -5.79 16.79 -8.21
CA ASP A 151 -4.64 17.59 -7.75
C ASP A 151 -4.27 17.34 -6.28
N TRP A 152 -3.93 16.09 -5.97
CA TRP A 152 -3.53 15.68 -4.62
C TRP A 152 -2.22 16.34 -4.14
N ARG A 153 -1.41 16.90 -5.06
CA ARG A 153 -0.21 17.68 -4.74
C ARG A 153 -0.56 18.89 -3.89
N THR A 154 -1.56 19.67 -4.32
CA THR A 154 -1.97 20.89 -3.62
C THR A 154 -2.47 20.58 -2.21
N ASP A 155 -3.28 19.52 -2.07
CA ASP A 155 -3.78 19.07 -0.77
C ASP A 155 -2.64 18.61 0.16
N LEU A 156 -1.66 17.89 -0.37
CA LEU A 156 -0.51 17.41 0.40
C LEU A 156 0.41 18.57 0.85
N LEU A 157 0.59 19.59 0.01
CA LEU A 157 1.28 20.83 0.38
C LEU A 157 0.54 21.58 1.48
N ALA A 158 -0.79 21.70 1.36
CA ALA A 158 -1.63 22.33 2.39
C ALA A 158 -1.60 21.55 3.72
N ALA A 159 -1.44 20.23 3.67
CA ALA A 159 -1.27 19.38 4.85
C ALA A 159 0.10 19.55 5.54
N GLY A 160 1.03 20.27 4.91
CA GLY A 160 2.30 20.69 5.50
C GLY A 160 3.49 19.77 5.23
N ILE A 161 3.49 19.05 4.10
CA ILE A 161 4.70 18.34 3.66
C ILE A 161 5.82 19.35 3.35
N ALA A 162 7.03 19.09 3.83
CA ALA A 162 8.23 19.87 3.57
C ALA A 162 8.96 19.32 2.34
N THR A 163 8.97 20.06 1.23
CA THR A 163 9.52 19.61 -0.06
C THR A 163 11.04 19.76 -0.17
N ASP A 164 11.65 20.50 0.75
CA ASP A 164 13.11 20.67 0.89
C ASP A 164 13.77 19.53 1.68
N GLN A 165 12.98 18.65 2.30
CA GLN A 165 13.45 17.50 3.07
C GLN A 165 13.22 16.17 2.32
N PRO A 166 13.99 15.12 2.64
CA PRO A 166 13.74 13.79 2.08
C PRO A 166 12.37 13.26 2.49
N VAL A 167 11.69 12.61 1.55
CA VAL A 167 10.39 11.95 1.79
C VAL A 167 10.49 10.49 1.37
N ALA A 168 9.92 9.59 2.16
CA ALA A 168 9.66 8.22 1.73
C ALA A 168 8.23 8.09 1.21
N TRP A 169 8.10 7.77 -0.07
CA TRP A 169 6.83 7.57 -0.78
C TRP A 169 6.56 6.08 -0.89
N LEU A 170 5.35 5.65 -0.54
CA LEU A 170 4.88 4.28 -0.72
C LEU A 170 3.66 4.27 -1.64
N ALA A 171 3.77 3.59 -2.77
CA ALA A 171 2.67 3.28 -3.69
C ALA A 171 2.53 1.75 -3.78
N GLU A 172 2.07 1.13 -2.67
CA GLU A 172 1.85 -0.31 -2.54
C GLU A 172 0.50 -0.70 -3.15
N GLY A 173 0.46 -1.69 -4.06
CA GLY A 173 -0.80 -2.13 -4.66
C GLY A 173 -1.58 -1.01 -5.35
N LEU A 174 -0.90 -0.01 -5.93
CA LEU A 174 -1.53 1.18 -6.51
C LEU A 174 -1.33 1.25 -8.03
N LEU A 175 -0.07 1.22 -8.49
CA LEU A 175 0.27 1.51 -9.89
C LEU A 175 -0.40 0.56 -10.89
N LEU A 176 -0.65 -0.69 -10.48
CA LEU A 176 -1.34 -1.71 -11.27
C LEU A 176 -2.76 -1.30 -11.69
N TYR A 177 -3.41 -0.43 -10.91
CA TYR A 177 -4.77 0.07 -11.14
C TYR A 177 -4.80 1.41 -11.89
N LEU A 178 -3.63 1.99 -12.16
CA LEU A 178 -3.49 3.23 -12.90
C LEU A 178 -3.06 2.92 -14.33
N THR A 179 -3.56 3.68 -15.30
CA THR A 179 -3.00 3.63 -16.66
C THR A 179 -1.52 4.02 -16.63
N GLU A 180 -0.76 3.63 -17.65
CA GLU A 180 0.67 3.99 -17.75
C GLU A 180 0.87 5.52 -17.66
N ASP A 181 0.00 6.32 -18.28
CA ASP A 181 0.00 7.79 -18.18
C ASP A 181 -0.27 8.30 -16.76
N GLN A 182 -1.23 7.71 -16.06
CA GLN A 182 -1.55 8.08 -14.68
C GLN A 182 -0.41 7.72 -13.72
N GLY A 183 0.19 6.54 -13.89
CA GLY A 183 1.38 6.12 -13.14
C GLY A 183 2.58 7.03 -13.41
N GLY A 184 2.81 7.41 -14.66
CA GLY A 184 3.82 8.39 -15.05
C GLY A 184 3.64 9.74 -14.35
N LYS A 185 2.44 10.32 -14.43
CA LYS A 185 2.09 11.59 -13.75
C LYS A 185 2.25 11.52 -12.23
N LEU A 186 1.91 10.38 -11.62
CA LEU A 186 2.11 10.17 -10.19
C LEU A 186 3.61 10.22 -9.86
N VAL A 187 4.45 9.50 -10.60
CA VAL A 187 5.90 9.52 -10.38
C VAL A 187 6.51 10.88 -10.66
N GLU A 188 6.06 11.61 -11.68
CA GLU A 188 6.46 13.01 -11.93
C GLU A 188 6.13 13.92 -10.74
N THR A 189 4.92 13.79 -10.18
CA THR A 189 4.49 14.56 -9.01
C THR A 189 5.33 14.22 -7.78
N VAL A 190 5.56 12.94 -7.52
CA VAL A 190 6.47 12.48 -6.45
C VAL A 190 7.89 13.02 -6.67
N THR A 191 8.38 13.03 -7.92
CA THR A 191 9.73 13.51 -8.26
C THR A 191 9.91 14.99 -7.96
N THR A 192 8.83 15.78 -8.02
CA THR A 192 8.84 17.22 -7.74
C THR A 192 8.53 17.55 -6.27
N LEU A 193 8.22 16.56 -5.44
CA LEU A 193 7.96 16.69 -4.01
C LEU A 193 9.04 15.92 -3.22
N GLY A 194 9.92 16.65 -2.56
CA GLY A 194 11.01 16.08 -1.75
C GLY A 194 12.38 16.34 -2.34
N SER A 195 13.41 16.25 -1.49
CA SER A 195 14.79 16.55 -1.84
C SER A 195 15.63 15.30 -2.11
N ASN A 196 16.93 15.47 -2.36
CA ASN A 196 17.86 14.37 -2.56
C ASN A 196 17.85 13.42 -1.35
N GLY A 197 17.96 12.11 -1.60
CA GLY A 197 17.83 11.10 -0.54
C GLY A 197 16.38 10.69 -0.23
N SER A 198 15.39 11.26 -0.94
CA SER A 198 14.03 10.71 -0.94
C SER A 198 14.02 9.26 -1.45
N LEU A 199 13.06 8.50 -0.95
CA LEU A 199 12.86 7.08 -1.25
C LEU A 199 11.48 6.90 -1.90
N LEU A 200 11.40 6.16 -2.99
CA LEU A 200 10.15 5.77 -3.63
C LEU A 200 10.05 4.24 -3.60
N LEU A 201 8.97 3.75 -3.01
CA LEU A 201 8.65 2.34 -2.88
C LEU A 201 7.44 2.03 -3.73
N ILE A 202 7.59 1.12 -4.70
CA ILE A 202 6.51 0.72 -5.60
C ILE A 202 6.45 -0.80 -5.73
N GLU A 203 5.28 -1.29 -6.10
CA GLU A 203 5.08 -2.65 -6.56
C GLU A 203 4.68 -2.63 -8.03
N HIS A 204 5.20 -3.58 -8.80
CA HIS A 204 4.70 -3.82 -10.15
C HIS A 204 4.93 -5.28 -10.59
N LEU A 205 4.32 -5.64 -11.70
CA LEU A 205 4.56 -6.89 -12.41
C LEU A 205 4.75 -6.65 -13.91
N ASN A 206 5.35 -7.62 -14.60
CA ASN A 206 5.55 -7.55 -16.04
C ASN A 206 4.37 -8.10 -16.85
N ARG A 207 4.38 -7.82 -18.16
CA ARG A 207 3.28 -8.21 -19.05
C ARG A 207 3.03 -9.73 -19.03
N VAL A 208 4.10 -10.52 -18.91
CA VAL A 208 4.01 -11.99 -18.83
C VAL A 208 3.32 -12.42 -17.54
N ALA A 209 3.69 -11.85 -16.39
CA ALA A 209 3.04 -12.11 -15.11
C ALA A 209 1.55 -11.78 -15.14
N GLN A 210 1.18 -10.67 -15.78
CA GLN A 210 -0.22 -10.24 -15.85
C GLN A 210 -1.08 -11.17 -16.71
N ASN A 211 -0.56 -11.56 -17.88
CA ASN A 211 -1.38 -12.12 -18.96
C ASN A 211 -1.31 -13.65 -19.07
N THR A 212 -0.44 -14.31 -18.30
CA THR A 212 -0.34 -15.79 -18.27
C THR A 212 -0.93 -16.37 -16.98
N PRO A 213 -1.53 -17.57 -16.99
CA PRO A 213 -2.01 -18.21 -15.77
C PRO A 213 -0.88 -18.55 -14.79
N PRO A 214 -1.08 -18.43 -13.46
CA PRO A 214 -2.30 -17.97 -12.78
C PRO A 214 -2.52 -16.45 -12.74
N GLY A 215 -1.59 -15.61 -13.18
CA GLY A 215 -1.72 -14.14 -13.05
C GLY A 215 -2.89 -13.54 -13.85
N ASN A 216 -3.27 -14.12 -14.98
CA ASN A 216 -4.46 -13.67 -15.71
C ASN A 216 -5.79 -14.08 -15.03
N ASP A 217 -5.79 -15.14 -14.21
CA ASP A 217 -6.93 -15.51 -13.37
C ASP A 217 -7.10 -14.49 -12.24
N VAL A 218 -5.98 -14.08 -11.61
CA VAL A 218 -5.97 -13.00 -10.62
C VAL A 218 -6.44 -11.69 -11.24
N THR A 219 -5.96 -11.35 -12.44
CA THR A 219 -6.37 -10.15 -13.18
C THR A 219 -7.89 -10.16 -13.45
N ARG A 220 -8.45 -11.29 -13.90
CA ARG A 220 -9.90 -11.46 -14.09
C ARG A 220 -10.66 -11.34 -12.78
N LEU A 221 -10.13 -11.89 -11.70
CA LEU A 221 -10.73 -11.82 -10.37
C LEU A 221 -10.80 -10.37 -9.86
N VAL A 222 -9.71 -9.62 -9.86
CA VAL A 222 -9.73 -8.21 -9.40
C VAL A 222 -10.62 -7.34 -10.30
N SER A 223 -10.62 -7.59 -11.61
CA SER A 223 -11.53 -6.92 -12.56
C SER A 223 -13.01 -7.18 -12.25
N SER A 224 -13.37 -8.39 -11.79
CA SER A 224 -14.76 -8.70 -11.40
C SER A 224 -15.26 -7.92 -10.17
N HIS A 225 -14.34 -7.35 -9.39
CA HIS A 225 -14.64 -6.45 -8.27
C HIS A 225 -14.63 -4.97 -8.68
N GLY A 226 -14.49 -4.66 -9.98
CA GLY A 226 -14.37 -3.28 -10.47
C GLY A 226 -12.97 -2.69 -10.30
N GLU A 227 -11.96 -3.51 -10.01
CA GLU A 227 -10.57 -3.09 -9.77
C GLU A 227 -9.65 -3.74 -10.81
N PRO A 228 -9.76 -3.40 -12.11
CA PRO A 228 -8.95 -4.03 -13.14
C PRO A 228 -7.48 -3.62 -13.01
N TRP A 229 -6.57 -4.59 -13.17
CA TRP A 229 -5.18 -4.27 -13.45
C TRP A 229 -5.05 -3.82 -14.90
N VAL A 230 -4.63 -2.57 -15.11
CA VAL A 230 -4.60 -1.92 -16.44
C VAL A 230 -3.20 -1.53 -16.89
N SER A 231 -2.17 -1.84 -16.10
CA SER A 231 -0.77 -1.57 -16.43
C SER A 231 0.14 -2.75 -16.11
N HIS A 232 1.27 -2.80 -16.83
CA HIS A 232 2.44 -3.63 -16.57
C HIS A 232 3.69 -2.76 -16.69
N LEU A 233 4.80 -3.19 -16.10
CA LEU A 233 6.13 -2.63 -16.36
C LEU A 233 7.03 -3.76 -16.80
N ASP A 234 7.78 -3.62 -17.89
CA ASP A 234 8.73 -4.67 -18.29
C ASP A 234 10.14 -4.43 -17.71
N ASP A 235 10.48 -3.17 -17.44
CA ASP A 235 11.78 -2.76 -16.88
C ASP A 235 11.58 -1.58 -15.89
N PRO A 236 11.24 -1.87 -14.62
CA PRO A 236 11.00 -0.83 -13.62
C PRO A 236 12.27 -0.01 -13.32
N ALA A 237 13.45 -0.60 -13.47
CA ALA A 237 14.71 0.10 -13.25
C ALA A 237 14.90 1.21 -14.27
N ARG A 238 14.77 0.90 -15.57
CA ARG A 238 14.88 1.89 -16.64
C ARG A 238 13.77 2.93 -16.59
N TRP A 239 12.55 2.51 -16.28
CA TRP A 239 11.42 3.43 -16.16
C TRP A 239 11.67 4.50 -15.08
N LEU A 240 12.08 4.08 -13.89
CA LEU A 240 12.43 4.98 -12.79
C LEU A 240 13.71 5.79 -13.06
N ASP A 241 14.69 5.20 -13.74
CA ASP A 241 15.93 5.88 -14.16
C ASP A 241 15.64 7.12 -14.99
N SER A 242 14.70 6.99 -15.94
CA SER A 242 14.23 8.07 -16.81
C SER A 242 13.52 9.20 -16.06
N ALA A 243 12.95 8.91 -14.88
CA ALA A 243 12.33 9.87 -13.98
C ALA A 243 13.30 10.43 -12.92
N GLY A 244 14.60 10.12 -13.00
CA GLY A 244 15.60 10.64 -12.08
C GLY A 244 15.77 9.83 -10.78
N TRP A 245 15.33 8.58 -10.77
CA TRP A 245 15.45 7.67 -9.62
C TRP A 245 16.44 6.54 -9.91
N GLN A 246 17.21 6.14 -8.90
CA GLN A 246 18.03 4.93 -8.99
C GLN A 246 17.29 3.79 -8.28
N ALA A 247 16.84 2.82 -9.05
CA ALA A 247 16.03 1.71 -8.55
C ALA A 247 16.89 0.51 -8.11
N ASP A 248 16.52 -0.05 -6.97
CA ASP A 248 16.91 -1.36 -6.45
C ASP A 248 15.68 -2.27 -6.54
N VAL A 249 15.69 -3.18 -7.52
CA VAL A 249 14.55 -3.99 -7.95
C VAL A 249 14.67 -5.40 -7.38
N HIS A 250 13.66 -5.85 -6.63
CA HIS A 250 13.65 -7.17 -5.98
C HIS A 250 12.52 -8.02 -6.56
N ASP A 251 12.86 -9.18 -7.12
CA ASP A 251 11.84 -10.15 -7.53
C ASP A 251 11.23 -10.82 -6.29
N ILE A 252 9.90 -10.97 -6.28
CA ILE A 252 9.20 -11.52 -5.13
C ILE A 252 9.61 -12.97 -4.82
N ARG A 253 10.12 -13.75 -5.79
CA ARG A 253 10.66 -15.10 -5.56
C ARG A 253 11.93 -15.06 -4.73
N GLU A 254 12.78 -14.08 -4.99
CA GLU A 254 14.03 -13.87 -4.24
C GLU A 254 13.70 -13.44 -2.80
N LEU A 255 12.73 -12.55 -2.64
CA LEU A 255 12.22 -12.13 -1.33
C LEU A 255 11.56 -13.28 -0.58
N ALA A 256 10.77 -14.12 -1.26
CA ALA A 256 10.17 -15.31 -0.66
C ALA A 256 11.25 -16.22 -0.07
N LYS A 257 12.31 -16.51 -0.84
CA LYS A 257 13.46 -17.28 -0.35
C LYS A 257 14.16 -16.60 0.82
N ALA A 258 14.42 -15.29 0.73
CA ALA A 258 15.10 -14.53 1.78
C ALA A 258 14.31 -14.49 3.10
N TYR A 259 12.98 -14.46 3.03
CA TYR A 259 12.08 -14.45 4.18
C TYR A 259 11.60 -15.85 4.60
N ALA A 260 12.18 -16.91 4.03
CA ALA A 260 11.76 -18.30 4.27
C ALA A 260 10.24 -18.49 4.13
N ARG A 261 9.67 -17.93 3.06
CA ARG A 261 8.28 -18.08 2.65
C ARG A 261 8.16 -18.91 1.38
N PRO A 262 7.03 -19.61 1.19
CA PRO A 262 6.71 -20.19 -0.11
C PRO A 262 6.73 -19.11 -1.20
N VAL A 263 7.17 -19.49 -2.39
CA VAL A 263 6.98 -18.64 -3.58
C VAL A 263 5.48 -18.49 -3.82
N PRO A 264 4.94 -17.27 -3.89
CA PRO A 264 3.51 -17.08 -4.14
C PRO A 264 3.10 -17.74 -5.46
N PRO A 265 1.96 -18.44 -5.54
CA PRO A 265 1.51 -19.10 -6.78
C PRO A 265 1.49 -18.17 -8.00
N ILE A 266 1.14 -16.90 -7.81
CA ILE A 266 1.16 -15.92 -8.90
C ILE A 266 2.56 -15.67 -9.46
N ALA A 267 3.61 -15.82 -8.66
CA ALA A 267 5.01 -15.62 -9.05
C ALA A 267 5.70 -16.92 -9.49
N ASP A 268 5.00 -18.05 -9.43
CA ASP A 268 5.53 -19.36 -9.79
C ASP A 268 5.85 -19.42 -11.30
N ASP A 269 7.07 -19.85 -11.62
CA ASP A 269 7.64 -19.85 -12.96
C ASP A 269 7.65 -21.23 -13.62
N ARG A 270 6.97 -22.23 -13.02
CA ARG A 270 6.77 -23.57 -13.61
C ARG A 270 6.32 -23.54 -15.08
N ASP A 271 5.51 -22.54 -15.44
CA ASP A 271 4.95 -22.38 -16.79
C ASP A 271 5.65 -21.30 -17.64
N SER A 272 6.48 -20.43 -17.03
CA SER A 272 7.25 -19.40 -17.74
C SER A 272 8.35 -18.79 -16.88
N SER A 273 9.61 -18.93 -17.31
CA SER A 273 10.79 -18.34 -16.65
C SER A 273 10.84 -16.81 -16.71
N ASP A 274 10.00 -16.16 -17.51
CA ASP A 274 10.02 -14.71 -17.75
C ASP A 274 9.06 -13.95 -16.84
N ARG A 275 8.26 -14.65 -16.03
CA ARG A 275 7.37 -14.01 -15.08
C ARG A 275 8.13 -13.18 -14.05
N ARG A 276 7.73 -11.92 -13.86
CA ARG A 276 8.32 -11.05 -12.84
C ARG A 276 7.24 -10.28 -12.08
N ILE A 277 7.36 -10.29 -10.76
CA ILE A 277 6.62 -9.44 -9.82
C ILE A 277 7.68 -8.83 -8.91
N TRP A 278 7.68 -7.52 -8.80
CA TRP A 278 8.73 -6.78 -8.10
C TRP A 278 8.18 -5.97 -6.94
N CYS A 279 8.97 -5.96 -5.86
CA CYS A 279 9.00 -4.83 -4.94
C CYS A 279 10.23 -3.99 -5.29
N VAL A 280 10.05 -2.69 -5.47
CA VAL A 280 11.12 -1.80 -5.90
C VAL A 280 11.34 -0.73 -4.85
N ALA A 281 12.59 -0.49 -4.50
CA ALA A 281 13.01 0.64 -3.70
C ALA A 281 13.91 1.54 -4.53
N ALA A 282 13.54 2.80 -4.72
CA ALA A 282 14.29 3.72 -5.57
C ALA A 282 14.68 4.99 -4.82
N THR A 283 15.94 5.39 -4.92
CA THR A 283 16.45 6.60 -4.29
C THR A 283 16.57 7.73 -5.32
N ARG A 284 16.15 8.94 -4.94
CA ARG A 284 16.24 10.09 -5.83
C ARG A 284 17.70 10.43 -6.13
N LYS A 285 18.06 10.49 -7.41
CA LYS A 285 19.41 10.89 -7.84
C LYS A 285 19.65 12.35 -7.46
N PRO A 286 20.89 12.74 -7.12
CA PRO A 286 21.24 14.15 -6.99
C PRO A 286 20.97 14.88 -8.32
N HIS A 287 20.34 16.05 -8.25
CA HIS A 287 20.34 16.99 -9.39
C HIS A 287 21.79 17.25 -9.80
N ARG A 288 22.13 16.96 -11.05
CA ARG A 288 23.44 17.28 -11.64
C ARG A 288 23.54 18.76 -11.95
#